data_AF-A0A5B0S4D0-F1
#
_entry.id   AF-A0A5B0S4D0-F1
#
_cell.length_a   1.000
_cell.length_b   1.000
_cell.length_c   1.000
_cell.angle_alpha   90.00
_cell.angle_beta   90.00
_cell.angle_gamma   90.00
#
_symmetry.space_group_name_H-M   'P 1'
#
loop_
_entity.id
_entity.type
_entity.pdbx_description
1 polymer ?
#
loop_
_entity_poly.entity_id
_entity_poly.type
_entity_poly.pdbx_seq_one_letter_code
_entity_poly.pdbx_strand_id
1 'polypeptide(L)'
;MKRTNWRGLLEILRQWLEYSKVDFVIQRITSSSSKRSEFELWRTKLDDPGPTLIAGYGIQWNIKWQSRDRAYQSRNVINKLIENKKDRQERDGGKSFYQDCEITRGDWEI
;
A
#
# COMPACT_ATOMS: atom_id res chain seq x y z
N MET A 1 -38.29 -14.27 -6.63
CA MET A 1 -37.23 -14.32 -5.61
C MET A 1 -35.90 -14.60 -6.32
N LYS A 2 -35.04 -13.58 -6.52
CA LYS A 2 -33.73 -13.78 -7.19
C LYS A 2 -32.72 -14.26 -6.15
N ARG A 3 -32.12 -15.44 -6.37
CA ARG A 3 -31.03 -15.95 -5.51
C ARG A 3 -29.82 -15.03 -5.68
N THR A 4 -29.38 -14.40 -4.61
CA THR A 4 -28.10 -13.69 -4.57
C THR A 4 -26.96 -14.69 -4.77
N ASN A 5 -26.11 -14.43 -5.76
CA ASN A 5 -24.91 -15.21 -6.01
C ASN A 5 -23.84 -14.80 -4.98
N TRP A 6 -23.75 -15.56 -3.89
CA TRP A 6 -22.82 -15.32 -2.81
C TRP A 6 -21.34 -15.40 -3.25
N ARG A 7 -21.01 -16.22 -4.26
CA ARG A 7 -19.63 -16.28 -4.79
C ARG A 7 -19.24 -14.96 -5.45
N GLY A 8 -20.12 -14.39 -6.28
CA GLY A 8 -19.86 -13.09 -6.91
C GLY A 8 -19.78 -11.94 -5.91
N LEU A 9 -20.61 -11.96 -4.85
CA LEU A 9 -20.51 -10.97 -3.78
C LEU A 9 -19.22 -11.12 -2.97
N LEU A 10 -18.77 -12.35 -2.70
CA LEU A 10 -17.50 -12.61 -2.02
C LEU A 10 -16.30 -12.17 -2.88
N GLU A 11 -16.35 -12.36 -4.19
CA GLU A 11 -15.32 -11.87 -5.13
C GLU A 11 -15.23 -10.33 -5.08
N ILE A 12 -16.38 -9.64 -5.16
CA ILE A 12 -16.44 -8.17 -5.09
C ILE A 12 -15.95 -7.66 -3.74
N LEU A 13 -16.38 -8.29 -2.64
CA LEU A 13 -15.95 -7.92 -1.28
C LEU A 13 -14.46 -8.17 -1.08
N ARG A 14 -13.92 -9.26 -1.62
CA ARG A 14 -12.50 -9.58 -1.59
C ARG A 14 -11.69 -8.52 -2.34
N GLN A 15 -12.09 -8.18 -3.56
CA GLN A 15 -11.38 -7.16 -4.34
C GLN A 15 -11.49 -5.77 -3.68
N TRP A 16 -12.63 -5.45 -3.06
CA TRP A 16 -12.77 -4.24 -2.24
C TRP A 16 -11.83 -4.23 -1.03
N LEU A 17 -11.63 -5.38 -0.37
CA LEU A 17 -10.74 -5.53 0.76
C LEU A 17 -9.27 -5.39 0.35
N GLU A 18 -8.87 -6.04 -0.75
CA GLU A 18 -7.52 -5.92 -1.34
C GLU A 18 -7.25 -4.46 -1.74
N TYR A 19 -8.25 -3.78 -2.33
CA TYR A 19 -8.17 -2.35 -2.66
C TYR A 19 -7.88 -1.48 -1.43
N SER A 20 -8.44 -1.84 -0.27
CA SER A 20 -8.29 -1.06 0.97
C SER A 20 -6.89 -1.14 1.60
N LYS A 21 -6.16 -2.26 1.43
CA LYS A 21 -4.82 -2.43 2.01
C LYS A 21 -3.78 -1.56 1.30
N VAL A 22 -3.78 -1.56 -0.03
CA VAL A 22 -2.88 -0.71 -0.82
C VAL A 22 -3.17 0.76 -0.55
N ASP A 23 -4.46 1.14 -0.52
CA ASP A 23 -4.89 2.49 -0.12
C ASP A 23 -4.30 2.89 1.23
N PHE A 24 -4.40 2.01 2.22
CA PHE A 24 -3.91 2.25 3.57
C PHE A 24 -2.39 2.46 3.61
N VAL A 25 -1.61 1.64 2.91
CA VAL A 25 -0.15 1.78 2.89
C VAL A 25 0.28 3.06 2.17
N ILE A 26 -0.34 3.39 1.03
CA ILE A 26 -0.08 4.66 0.33
C ILE A 26 -0.38 5.84 1.24
N GLN A 27 -1.53 5.82 1.92
CA GLN A 27 -1.92 6.85 2.87
C GLN A 27 -0.88 6.99 3.99
N ARG A 28 -0.40 5.87 4.55
CA ARG A 28 0.62 5.88 5.61
C ARG A 28 1.94 6.48 5.14
N ILE A 29 2.43 6.12 3.96
CA ILE A 29 3.68 6.66 3.42
C ILE A 29 3.55 8.16 3.14
N THR A 30 2.41 8.58 2.58
CA THR A 30 2.18 9.97 2.17
C THR A 30 1.75 10.88 3.33
N SER A 31 1.37 10.31 4.48
CA SER A 31 0.86 11.04 5.64
C SER A 31 1.86 11.99 6.31
N SER A 32 3.18 11.80 6.11
CA SER A 32 4.19 12.67 6.73
C SER A 32 5.40 12.89 5.85
N SER A 33 6.10 14.01 6.07
CA SER A 33 7.34 14.29 5.34
C SER A 33 8.42 13.25 5.62
N SER A 34 8.58 12.85 6.89
CA SER A 34 9.55 11.83 7.28
C SER A 34 9.31 10.49 6.57
N LYS A 35 8.06 10.07 6.42
CA LYS A 35 7.72 8.80 5.74
C LYS A 35 7.97 8.85 4.23
N ARG A 36 7.69 9.99 3.60
CA ARG A 36 8.05 10.22 2.19
C ARG A 36 9.57 10.22 1.99
N SER A 37 10.33 10.83 2.90
CA SER A 37 11.80 10.79 2.85
C SER A 37 12.36 9.37 3.03
N GLU A 38 11.76 8.56 3.91
CA GLU A 38 12.12 7.15 4.08
C GLU A 38 11.86 6.35 2.79
N PHE A 39 10.73 6.60 2.12
CA PHE A 39 10.43 6.03 0.81
C PHE A 39 11.47 6.41 -0.24
N GLU A 40 11.80 7.70 -0.35
CA GLU A 40 12.79 8.18 -1.33
C GLU A 40 14.17 7.56 -1.08
N LEU A 41 14.58 7.45 0.19
CA LEU A 41 15.85 6.83 0.55
C LEU A 41 15.91 5.37 0.10
N TRP A 42 14.83 4.60 0.28
CA TRP A 42 14.80 3.22 -0.15
C TRP A 42 14.67 3.06 -1.66
N ARG A 43 13.93 3.96 -2.32
CA ARG A 43 13.87 4.03 -3.78
C ARG A 43 15.27 4.20 -4.38
N THR A 44 16.06 5.14 -3.86
CA THR A 44 17.45 5.35 -4.28
C THR A 44 18.34 4.15 -3.97
N LYS A 45 18.20 3.54 -2.78
CA LYS A 45 19.00 2.35 -2.41
C LYS A 45 18.73 1.12 -3.27
N LEU A 46 17.50 0.98 -3.76
CA LEU A 46 17.08 -0.13 -4.61
C LEU A 46 17.25 0.15 -6.10
N ASP A 47 17.72 1.35 -6.46
CA ASP A 47 17.79 1.83 -7.85
C ASP A 47 16.44 1.67 -8.58
N ASP A 48 15.34 1.94 -7.87
CA ASP A 48 13.98 1.73 -8.40
C ASP A 48 13.62 2.87 -9.37
N PRO A 49 13.32 2.55 -10.65
CA PRO A 49 12.99 3.56 -11.64
C PRO A 49 11.57 4.11 -11.47
N GLY A 50 10.75 3.50 -10.61
CA GLY A 50 9.36 3.87 -10.41
C GLY A 50 9.22 5.27 -9.78
N PRO A 51 8.05 5.91 -9.91
CA PRO A 51 7.80 7.27 -9.49
C PRO A 51 7.59 7.42 -7.97
N THR A 52 7.78 8.63 -7.46
CA THR A 52 7.46 8.96 -6.07
C THR A 52 5.95 9.06 -5.84
N LEU A 53 5.51 8.74 -4.61
CA LEU A 53 4.11 8.84 -4.23
C LEU A 53 3.67 10.31 -4.07
N ILE A 54 2.46 10.61 -4.52
CA ILE A 54 1.88 11.96 -4.48
C ILE A 54 1.39 12.26 -3.05
N ALA A 55 1.74 13.44 -2.53
CA ALA A 55 1.23 13.90 -1.25
C ALA A 55 -0.27 14.24 -1.33
N GLY A 56 -0.99 14.15 -0.21
CA GLY A 56 -2.43 14.45 -0.20
C GLY A 56 -3.27 13.30 -0.75
N TYR A 57 -2.85 12.06 -0.52
CA TYR A 57 -3.64 10.88 -0.84
C TYR A 57 -5.05 10.98 -0.25
N GLY A 58 -6.07 10.79 -1.09
CA GLY A 58 -7.48 10.83 -0.67
C GLY A 58 -8.16 12.20 -0.76
N ILE A 59 -7.45 13.28 -1.11
CA ILE A 59 -8.07 14.62 -1.28
C ILE A 59 -8.96 14.66 -2.54
N GLN A 60 -8.53 14.01 -3.63
CA GLN A 60 -9.28 13.92 -4.87
C GLN A 60 -9.18 12.52 -5.48
N TRP A 61 -10.21 12.12 -6.22
CA TRP A 61 -10.28 10.83 -6.91
C TRP A 61 -9.13 10.65 -7.92
N ASN A 62 -8.78 11.72 -8.65
CA ASN A 62 -7.65 11.69 -9.59
C ASN A 62 -6.31 11.42 -8.89
N ILE A 63 -6.07 12.06 -7.73
CA ILE A 63 -4.86 11.83 -6.93
C ILE A 63 -4.83 10.38 -6.42
N LYS A 64 -5.98 9.85 -6.02
CA LYS A 64 -6.10 8.46 -5.55
C LYS A 64 -5.67 7.48 -6.64
N TRP A 65 -6.23 7.59 -7.85
CA TRP A 65 -5.89 6.72 -8.96
C TRP A 65 -4.43 6.80 -9.37
N GLN A 66 -3.90 8.02 -9.56
CA GLN A 66 -2.50 8.19 -9.93
C GLN A 66 -1.55 7.63 -8.86
N SER A 67 -1.87 7.84 -7.58
CA SER A 67 -1.02 7.32 -6.50
C SER A 67 -1.00 5.79 -6.46
N ARG A 68 -2.09 5.12 -6.83
CA ARG A 68 -2.12 3.64 -6.92
C ARG A 68 -1.27 3.11 -8.05
N ASP A 69 -1.36 3.72 -9.23
CA ASP A 69 -0.52 3.36 -10.37
C ASP A 69 0.97 3.53 -10.04
N ARG A 70 1.33 4.67 -9.42
CA ARG A 70 2.69 4.93 -8.95
C ARG A 70 3.14 3.93 -7.88
N ALA A 71 2.28 3.59 -6.93
CA ALA A 71 2.57 2.60 -5.90
C ALA A 71 2.81 1.21 -6.50
N TYR A 72 2.04 0.83 -7.52
CA TYR A 72 2.24 -0.42 -8.25
C TYR A 72 3.61 -0.46 -8.94
N GLN A 73 3.98 0.63 -9.61
CA GLN A 73 5.29 0.75 -10.27
C GLN A 73 6.46 0.67 -9.27
N SER A 74 6.33 1.29 -8.09
CA SER A 74 7.33 1.22 -7.00
C SER A 74 7.00 0.21 -5.90
N ARG A 75 6.30 -0.88 -6.22
CA ARG A 75 5.87 -1.90 -5.25
C ARG A 75 7.04 -2.53 -4.50
N ASN A 76 8.22 -2.62 -5.13
CA ASN A 76 9.43 -3.18 -4.51
C ASN A 76 9.91 -2.31 -3.34
N VAL A 77 9.89 -0.99 -3.50
CA VAL A 77 10.20 -0.03 -2.44
C VAL A 77 9.18 -0.17 -1.30
N ILE A 78 7.89 -0.28 -1.62
CA ILE A 78 6.82 -0.42 -0.63
C ILE A 78 6.97 -1.73 0.16
N ASN A 79 7.22 -2.84 -0.53
CA ASN A 79 7.47 -4.14 0.11
C ASN A 79 8.69 -4.05 1.04
N LYS A 80 9.75 -3.36 0.63
CA LYS A 80 10.94 -3.18 1.47
C LYS A 80 10.65 -2.37 2.74
N LEU A 81 9.83 -1.33 2.64
CA LEU A 81 9.40 -0.54 3.80
C LEU A 81 8.56 -1.38 4.78
N ILE A 82 7.69 -2.26 4.27
CA ILE A 82 6.88 -3.16 5.10
C ILE A 82 7.79 -4.16 5.83
N GLU A 83 8.71 -4.80 5.10
CA GLU A 83 9.70 -5.74 5.65
C GLU A 83 10.53 -5.09 6.77
N ASN A 84 11.17 -3.95 6.50
CA ASN A 84 11.97 -3.24 7.50
C ASN A 84 11.17 -2.88 8.76
N LYS A 85 9.87 -2.59 8.60
CA LYS A 85 9.00 -2.24 9.72
C LYS A 85 8.52 -3.46 10.50
N LYS A 86 8.42 -4.64 9.87
CA LYS A 86 8.21 -5.92 10.56
C LYS A 86 9.46 -6.31 11.34
N ASP A 87 10.64 -6.30 10.71
CA ASP A 87 11.93 -6.59 11.36
C ASP A 87 12.14 -5.74 12.61
N ARG A 88 11.85 -4.43 12.52
CA ARG A 88 11.98 -3.52 13.65
C ARG A 88 11.00 -3.84 14.79
N GLN A 89 9.78 -4.27 14.47
CA GLN A 89 8.81 -4.66 15.49
C GLN A 89 9.20 -5.96 16.19
N GLU A 90 9.72 -6.93 15.44
CA GLU A 90 10.22 -8.19 16.00
C GLU A 90 11.40 -7.94 16.96
N ARG A 91 12.27 -6.99 16.63
CA ARG A 91 13.44 -6.64 17.47
C ARG A 91 13.10 -5.74 18.66
N ASP A 92 12.38 -4.65 18.43
CA ASP A 92 12.19 -3.58 19.42
C ASP A 92 10.83 -3.67 20.15
N GLY A 93 9.91 -4.51 19.66
CA GLY A 93 8.50 -4.48 20.06
C GLY A 93 7.77 -3.23 19.57
N GLY A 94 6.48 -3.11 19.93
CA GLY A 94 5.66 -1.92 19.68
C GLY A 94 4.49 -2.14 18.72
N LYS A 95 3.65 -1.11 18.54
CA LYS A 95 2.43 -1.21 17.72
C LYS A 95 2.76 -1.38 16.23
N SER A 96 2.02 -2.27 15.57
CA SER A 96 2.11 -2.52 14.13
C SER A 96 1.67 -1.29 13.34
N PHE A 97 2.65 -0.59 12.74
CA PHE A 97 2.42 0.65 11.99
C PHE A 97 1.57 0.40 10.73
N TYR A 98 1.71 -0.79 10.15
CA TYR A 98 0.91 -1.26 9.03
C TYR A 98 -0.20 -2.24 9.47
N GLN A 99 -0.55 -2.35 10.76
CA GLN A 99 -1.64 -3.24 11.25
C GLN A 99 -1.59 -4.66 10.65
N ASP A 100 -0.43 -5.30 10.69
CA ASP A 100 -0.18 -6.64 10.15
C ASP A 100 -0.65 -6.80 8.69
N CYS A 101 -0.73 -5.69 7.94
CA CYS A 101 -1.08 -5.69 6.53
C CYS A 101 -0.02 -6.48 5.78
N GLU A 102 -0.37 -7.71 5.44
CA GLU A 102 0.33 -8.50 4.45
C GLU A 102 -0.23 -8.09 3.08
N ILE A 103 0.59 -7.33 2.35
CA ILE A 103 0.36 -7.04 0.94
C ILE A 103 0.98 -8.19 0.15
N THR A 104 0.11 -9.00 -0.43
CA THR A 104 0.45 -10.06 -1.36
C THR A 104 0.54 -9.51 -2.78
N ARG A 105 1.08 -10.31 -3.71
CA ARG A 105 1.08 -9.94 -5.13
C ARG A 105 -0.33 -9.68 -5.68
N GLY A 106 -1.34 -10.40 -5.18
CA GLY A 106 -2.74 -10.21 -5.57
C GLY A 106 -3.31 -8.85 -5.16
N ASP A 107 -2.85 -8.27 -4.05
CA ASP A 107 -3.29 -6.94 -3.62
C ASP A 107 -2.84 -5.83 -4.60
N TRP A 108 -1.85 -6.12 -5.45
CA TRP A 108 -1.34 -5.23 -6.49
C TRP A 108 -2.03 -5.40 -7.85
N GLU A 109 -2.67 -6.53 -8.10
CA GLU A 109 -3.30 -6.87 -9.38
C GLU A 109 -4.75 -6.34 -9.39
N ILE A 110 -5.06 -5.45 -10.35
CA ILE A 110 -6.40 -4.84 -10.56
C ILE A 110 -7.22 -5.71 -11.48
#